data_AF-A0AAV3XUU4-F1
#
_entry.id   AF-A0AAV3XUU4-F1
#
_cell.length_a   1.000
_cell.length_b   1.000
_cell.length_c   1.000
_cell.angle_alpha   90.00
_cell.angle_beta   90.00
_cell.angle_gamma   90.00
#
_symmetry.space_group_name_H-M   'P 1'
#
loop_
_entity.id
_entity.type
_entity.pdbx_description
1 polymer ?
#
loop_
_entity_poly.entity_id
_entity_poly.type
_entity_poly.pdbx_seq_one_letter_code
_entity_poly.pdbx_strand_id
1 'polypeptide(L)'
;MSFEKRQNKLQKFVTALRKPTRSDLTQLFKPVIFPLDKVEHVFENLSMRVVKGSANKPRLCYKEASGNFFHPSGLTFIKTVKEPWIVAWSKSTGRQYWFNVNTRQAVYDCPLESVATAKDCKLSMLIWKWIDGVKVHPEQEREDPALLGRDQFMEHIHKLSQL
;
A
#
# COMPACT_ATOMS: atom_id res chain seq x y z
N MET A 1 8.07 -18.58 -0.06
CA MET A 1 7.36 -18.04 -1.25
C MET A 1 7.32 -16.52 -1.14
N SER A 2 7.84 -15.79 -2.14
CA SER A 2 7.91 -14.32 -2.11
C SER A 2 6.53 -13.64 -2.07
N PHE A 3 6.48 -12.39 -1.61
CA PHE A 3 5.26 -11.58 -1.59
C PHE A 3 4.64 -11.46 -2.99
N GLU A 4 5.44 -11.16 -4.02
CA GLU A 4 4.97 -11.08 -5.40
C GLU A 4 4.34 -12.38 -5.90
N LYS A 5 4.99 -13.53 -5.64
CA LYS A 5 4.43 -14.84 -5.99
C LYS A 5 3.08 -15.08 -5.28
N ARG A 6 2.94 -14.63 -4.02
CA ARG A 6 1.66 -14.66 -3.31
C ARG A 6 0.61 -13.78 -3.99
N GLN A 7 0.97 -12.56 -4.37
CA GLN A 7 0.05 -11.63 -5.03
C GLN A 7 -0.38 -12.09 -6.43
N ASN A 8 0.48 -12.79 -7.15
CA ASN A 8 0.16 -13.39 -8.44
C ASN A 8 -0.80 -14.58 -8.28
N LYS A 9 -0.59 -15.43 -7.27
CA LYS A 9 -1.53 -16.51 -6.94
C LYS A 9 -2.89 -15.96 -6.49
N LEU A 10 -2.91 -14.92 -5.66
CA LEU A 10 -4.15 -14.27 -5.22
C LEU A 10 -4.90 -13.68 -6.41
N GLN A 11 -4.20 -13.04 -7.35
CA GLN A 11 -4.82 -12.53 -8.58
C GLN A 11 -5.50 -13.65 -9.38
N LYS A 12 -4.80 -14.77 -9.60
CA LYS A 12 -5.36 -15.93 -10.30
C LYS A 12 -6.60 -16.49 -9.59
N PHE A 13 -6.54 -16.58 -8.26
CA PHE A 13 -7.65 -17.05 -7.44
C PHE A 13 -8.89 -16.14 -7.56
N VAL A 14 -8.71 -14.83 -7.42
CA VAL A 14 -9.79 -13.84 -7.56
C VAL A 14 -10.39 -13.89 -8.97
N THR A 15 -9.55 -13.94 -10.01
CA THR A 15 -10.03 -14.02 -11.40
C THR A 15 -10.82 -15.31 -11.65
N ALA A 16 -10.36 -16.46 -11.15
CA ALA A 16 -11.06 -17.73 -11.33
C ALA A 16 -12.43 -17.78 -10.63
N LEU A 17 -12.58 -17.07 -9.51
CA LEU A 17 -13.85 -17.00 -8.77
C LEU A 17 -14.81 -15.92 -9.30
N ARG A 18 -14.32 -14.97 -10.11
CA ARG A 18 -15.14 -13.91 -10.66
C ARG A 18 -16.09 -14.46 -11.71
N LYS A 19 -17.39 -14.51 -11.40
CA LYS A 19 -18.47 -14.96 -12.30
C LYS A 19 -19.41 -13.78 -12.59
N PRO A 20 -19.22 -13.00 -13.67
CA PRO A 20 -20.01 -11.81 -13.95
C PRO A 20 -21.51 -12.06 -14.08
N THR A 21 -21.90 -13.28 -14.46
CA THR A 21 -23.30 -13.69 -14.65
C THR A 21 -24.01 -14.09 -13.36
N ARG A 22 -23.30 -14.19 -12.23
CA ARG A 22 -23.83 -14.63 -10.93
C ARG A 22 -23.85 -13.46 -9.96
N SER A 23 -24.96 -12.72 -9.94
CA SER A 23 -25.17 -11.57 -9.04
C SER A 23 -25.41 -11.96 -7.58
N ASP A 24 -25.71 -13.22 -7.32
CA ASP A 24 -25.92 -13.79 -5.98
C ASP A 24 -24.61 -14.02 -5.21
N LEU A 25 -23.46 -14.00 -5.90
CA LEU A 25 -22.16 -14.22 -5.28
C LEU A 25 -21.45 -12.90 -4.97
N THR A 26 -20.89 -12.78 -3.77
CA THR A 26 -20.00 -11.67 -3.42
C THR A 26 -18.74 -11.72 -4.28
N GLN A 27 -18.48 -10.63 -5.00
CA GLN A 27 -17.25 -10.51 -5.78
C GLN A 27 -16.07 -10.30 -4.83
N LEU A 28 -15.03 -11.12 -5.01
CA LEU A 28 -13.76 -10.92 -4.33
C LEU A 28 -12.90 -9.95 -5.14
N PHE A 29 -12.13 -9.13 -4.44
CA PHE A 29 -11.19 -8.19 -5.04
C PHE A 29 -9.80 -8.40 -4.45
N LYS A 30 -8.79 -8.20 -5.28
CA LYS A 30 -7.40 -8.12 -4.83
C LYS A 30 -7.14 -6.66 -4.42
N PRO A 31 -6.61 -6.39 -3.21
CA PRO A 31 -6.22 -5.06 -2.81
C PRO A 31 -5.22 -4.46 -3.80
N VAL A 32 -5.34 -3.15 -4.06
CA VAL A 32 -4.38 -2.45 -4.89
C VAL A 32 -3.08 -2.27 -4.10
N ILE A 33 -1.95 -2.60 -4.72
CA ILE A 33 -0.64 -2.64 -4.07
C ILE A 33 0.31 -1.76 -4.86
N PHE A 34 1.07 -0.95 -4.13
CA PHE A 34 2.05 -0.03 -4.70
C PHE A 34 3.38 -0.20 -3.98
N PRO A 35 4.50 -0.11 -4.70
CA PRO A 35 5.80 0.18 -4.11
C PRO A 35 5.74 1.49 -3.31
N LEU A 36 6.43 1.56 -2.17
CA LEU A 36 6.38 2.71 -1.27
C LEU A 36 6.95 3.98 -1.92
N ASP A 37 7.94 3.83 -2.80
CA ASP A 37 8.53 4.89 -3.64
C ASP A 37 7.51 5.55 -4.57
N LYS A 38 6.40 4.89 -4.87
CA LYS A 38 5.33 5.40 -5.75
C LYS A 38 4.06 5.76 -5.00
N VAL A 39 4.14 5.99 -3.68
CA VAL A 39 2.97 6.30 -2.86
C VAL A 39 2.23 7.57 -3.33
N GLU A 40 2.91 8.50 -3.99
CA GLU A 40 2.31 9.70 -4.60
C GLU A 40 1.16 9.39 -5.55
N HIS A 41 1.30 8.32 -6.34
CA HIS A 41 0.31 7.88 -7.32
C HIS A 41 -0.99 7.39 -6.65
N VAL A 42 -0.94 7.07 -5.36
CA VAL A 42 -2.16 6.78 -4.60
C VAL A 42 -3.00 8.05 -4.51
N PHE A 43 -2.40 9.18 -4.14
CA PHE A 43 -3.11 10.42 -3.91
C PHE A 43 -3.61 11.07 -5.22
N GLU A 44 -2.89 10.88 -6.33
CA GLU A 44 -3.32 11.33 -7.66
C GLU A 44 -4.62 10.68 -8.13
N ASN A 45 -4.88 9.45 -7.68
CA ASN A 45 -6.10 8.70 -8.00
C ASN A 45 -7.25 8.96 -7.01
N LEU A 46 -7.04 9.83 -6.01
CA LEU A 46 -8.10 10.26 -5.11
C LEU A 46 -8.89 11.40 -5.75
N SER A 47 -10.20 11.39 -5.52
CA SER A 47 -11.07 12.51 -5.88
C SER A 47 -12.25 12.58 -4.92
N MET A 48 -12.75 13.78 -4.65
CA MET A 48 -14.01 13.95 -3.92
C MET A 48 -15.17 13.78 -4.90
N ARG A 49 -16.09 12.86 -4.59
CA ARG A 49 -17.26 12.59 -5.46
C ARG A 49 -18.53 12.49 -4.66
N VAL A 50 -19.62 13.03 -5.21
CA VAL A 50 -20.96 12.76 -4.70
C VAL A 50 -21.35 11.34 -5.11
N VAL A 51 -21.67 10.51 -4.13
CA VAL A 51 -22.05 9.12 -4.34
C VAL A 51 -23.48 8.89 -3.87
N LYS A 52 -24.12 7.84 -4.39
CA LYS A 52 -25.49 7.49 -3.97
C LYS A 52 -25.54 7.31 -2.45
N GLY A 53 -26.50 7.97 -1.81
CA GLY A 53 -26.68 7.90 -0.35
C GLY A 53 -25.79 8.83 0.47
N SER A 54 -24.97 9.69 -0.15
CA SER A 54 -24.15 10.67 0.60
C SER A 54 -24.86 11.98 0.93
N ALA A 55 -26.18 12.10 0.67
CA ALA A 55 -26.97 13.32 0.88
C ALA A 55 -26.31 14.56 0.24
N ASN A 56 -25.85 14.43 -1.02
CA ASN A 56 -25.11 15.45 -1.77
C ASN A 56 -23.77 15.89 -1.15
N LYS A 57 -23.28 15.22 -0.10
CA LYS A 57 -21.96 15.48 0.46
C LYS A 57 -20.90 14.68 -0.31
N PRO A 58 -19.85 15.31 -0.84
CA PRO A 58 -18.75 14.59 -1.48
C PRO A 58 -18.07 13.62 -0.49
N ARG A 59 -17.65 12.47 -0.99
CA ARG A 59 -16.88 11.45 -0.27
C ARG A 59 -15.58 11.21 -1.01
N LEU A 60 -14.53 10.89 -0.25
CA LEU A 60 -13.25 10.49 -0.84
C LEU A 60 -13.45 9.18 -1.61
N CYS A 61 -13.03 9.17 -2.86
CA CYS A 61 -13.09 8.01 -3.74
C CYS A 61 -11.72 7.77 -4.39
N TYR A 62 -11.34 6.51 -4.50
CA TYR A 62 -10.16 6.07 -5.23
C TYR A 62 -10.57 5.54 -6.60
N LYS A 63 -9.92 6.02 -7.67
CA LYS A 63 -10.13 5.54 -9.03
C LYS A 63 -9.20 4.37 -9.34
N GLU A 64 -9.76 3.22 -9.67
CA GLU A 64 -8.98 2.08 -10.14
C GLU A 64 -8.62 2.21 -11.63
N ALA A 65 -7.59 1.48 -12.06
CA ALA A 65 -7.25 1.33 -13.48
C ALA A 65 -8.40 0.72 -14.32
N SER A 66 -9.31 -0.02 -13.68
CA SER A 66 -10.51 -0.57 -14.31
C SER A 66 -11.57 0.50 -14.66
N GLY A 67 -11.41 1.73 -14.17
CA GLY A 67 -12.39 2.81 -14.26
C GLY A 67 -13.41 2.82 -13.13
N ASN A 68 -13.42 1.80 -12.27
CA ASN A 68 -14.30 1.74 -11.10
C ASN A 68 -13.79 2.64 -9.97
N PHE A 69 -14.71 3.00 -9.07
CA PHE A 69 -14.42 3.79 -7.88
C PHE A 69 -14.80 3.03 -6.62
N PHE A 70 -14.00 3.18 -5.56
CA PHE A 70 -14.35 2.71 -4.22
C PHE A 70 -14.01 3.76 -3.16
N HIS A 71 -14.55 3.58 -1.96
CA HIS A 71 -14.23 4.43 -0.81
C HIS A 71 -13.02 3.88 -0.05
N PRO A 72 -11.83 4.48 -0.17
CA PRO A 72 -10.68 4.05 0.60
C PRO A 72 -10.84 4.43 2.07
N SER A 73 -10.40 3.55 2.96
CA SER A 73 -10.39 3.79 4.42
C SER A 73 -9.02 4.17 4.97
N GLY A 74 -7.99 4.16 4.14
CA GLY A 74 -6.61 4.40 4.55
C GLY A 74 -5.58 3.66 3.71
N LEU A 75 -4.33 3.72 4.17
CA LEU A 75 -3.21 2.98 3.63
C LEU A 75 -2.74 1.90 4.60
N THR A 76 -2.37 0.75 4.04
CA THR A 76 -1.78 -0.36 4.78
C THR A 76 -0.35 -0.58 4.32
N PHE A 77 0.60 -0.49 5.24
CA PHE A 77 2.01 -0.71 4.99
C PHE A 77 2.36 -2.15 5.33
N ILE A 78 2.94 -2.85 4.35
CA ILE A 78 3.29 -4.27 4.48
C ILE A 78 4.80 -4.40 4.36
N LYS A 79 5.44 -4.84 5.45
CA LYS A 79 6.85 -5.22 5.43
C LYS A 79 6.99 -6.57 4.72
N THR A 80 7.72 -6.58 3.61
CA THR A 80 7.94 -7.79 2.77
C THR A 80 9.25 -8.50 3.07
N VAL A 81 10.11 -7.87 3.89
CA VAL A 81 11.42 -8.36 4.32
C VAL A 81 11.37 -8.68 5.81
N LYS A 82 11.81 -9.88 6.19
CA LYS A 82 11.82 -10.37 7.55
C LYS A 82 13.06 -9.88 8.30
N GLU A 83 12.89 -9.45 9.55
CA GLU A 83 14.03 -9.13 10.43
C GLU A 83 14.92 -10.37 10.67
N PRO A 84 16.24 -10.19 10.83
CA PRO A 84 17.00 -8.92 10.89
C PRO A 84 17.45 -8.39 9.52
N TRP A 85 16.85 -8.86 8.42
CA TRP A 85 17.22 -8.41 7.08
C TRP A 85 16.59 -7.07 6.73
N ILE A 86 17.37 -6.24 6.06
CA ILE A 86 16.92 -5.01 5.41
C ILE A 86 17.32 -5.05 3.93
N VAL A 87 16.58 -4.31 3.11
CA VAL A 87 16.88 -4.14 1.69
C VAL A 87 17.32 -2.71 1.46
N ALA A 88 18.42 -2.53 0.75
CA ALA A 88 18.98 -1.22 0.44
C ALA A 88 19.51 -1.18 -1.00
N TRP A 89 19.72 0.03 -1.50
CA TRP A 89 20.31 0.27 -2.82
C TRP A 89 21.79 0.62 -2.70
N SER A 90 22.66 -0.12 -3.38
CA SER A 90 24.09 0.17 -3.38
C SER A 90 24.41 1.33 -4.34
N LYS A 91 24.98 2.42 -3.82
CA LYS A 91 25.41 3.58 -4.63
C LYS A 91 26.57 3.24 -5.57
N SER A 92 27.45 2.32 -5.18
CA SER A 92 28.65 1.96 -5.96
C SER A 92 28.37 0.95 -7.08
N THR A 93 27.49 -0.02 -6.83
CA THR A 93 27.16 -1.05 -7.82
C THR A 93 25.87 -0.79 -8.57
N GLY A 94 25.07 0.19 -8.12
CA GLY A 94 23.76 0.48 -8.71
C GLY A 94 22.77 -0.69 -8.58
N ARG A 95 22.98 -1.58 -7.61
CA ARG A 95 22.18 -2.80 -7.42
C ARG A 95 21.61 -2.89 -6.01
N GLN A 96 20.39 -3.42 -5.92
CA GLN A 96 19.77 -3.77 -4.64
C GLN A 96 20.54 -4.89 -3.94
N TYR A 97 20.71 -4.77 -2.63
CA TYR A 97 21.31 -5.81 -1.79
C TYR A 97 20.51 -6.00 -0.49
N TRP A 98 20.69 -7.17 0.12
CA TRP A 98 20.14 -7.53 1.41
C TRP A 98 21.25 -7.43 2.45
N PHE A 99 20.97 -6.75 3.54
CA PHE A 99 21.90 -6.60 4.66
C PHE A 99 21.29 -7.24 5.90
N ASN A 100 22.06 -8.13 6.54
CA ASN A 100 21.68 -8.69 7.83
C ASN A 100 22.24 -7.81 8.94
N VAL A 101 21.36 -7.19 9.72
CA VAL A 101 21.77 -6.26 10.79
C VAL A 101 22.56 -6.97 11.89
N ASN A 102 22.29 -8.25 12.14
CA ASN A 102 22.95 -9.00 13.21
C ASN A 102 24.35 -9.48 12.80
N THR A 103 24.51 -10.03 11.59
CA THR A 103 25.81 -10.55 11.11
C THR A 103 26.66 -9.49 10.41
N ARG A 104 26.07 -8.32 10.10
CA ARG A 104 26.66 -7.24 9.30
C ARG A 104 27.13 -7.66 7.91
N GLN A 105 26.51 -8.70 7.35
CA GLN A 105 26.82 -9.19 6.01
C GLN A 105 25.83 -8.65 4.97
N ALA A 106 26.37 -8.27 3.82
CA ALA A 106 25.61 -7.84 2.66
C ALA A 106 25.68 -8.92 1.57
N VAL A 107 24.54 -9.22 0.94
CA VAL A 107 24.43 -10.18 -0.16
C VAL A 107 23.53 -9.61 -1.25
N TYR A 108 23.89 -9.86 -2.51
CA TYR A 108 23.16 -9.33 -3.67
C TYR A 108 22.06 -10.25 -4.19
N ASP A 109 22.07 -11.50 -3.75
CA ASP A 109 21.04 -12.48 -4.03
C ASP A 109 20.10 -12.59 -2.83
N CYS A 110 18.79 -12.64 -3.10
CA CYS A 110 17.76 -12.61 -2.08
C CYS A 110 17.80 -13.86 -1.18
N PRO A 111 18.14 -13.73 0.11
CA PRO A 111 18.17 -14.87 1.03
C PRO A 111 16.77 -15.38 1.31
N LEU A 112 16.58 -16.70 1.39
CA LEU A 112 15.25 -17.30 1.60
C LEU A 112 14.65 -16.90 2.95
N GLU A 113 15.50 -16.80 3.97
CA GLU A 113 15.18 -16.37 5.33
C GLU A 113 14.78 -14.90 5.42
N SER A 114 15.16 -14.08 4.44
CA SER A 114 14.79 -12.66 4.38
C SER A 114 13.35 -12.46 3.90
N VAL A 115 12.71 -13.48 3.32
CA VAL A 115 11.36 -13.36 2.75
C VAL A 115 10.31 -13.44 3.85
N ALA A 116 9.57 -12.35 4.07
CA ALA A 116 8.49 -12.33 5.05
C ALA A 116 7.34 -13.28 4.66
N THR A 117 6.90 -14.10 5.62
CA THR A 117 5.73 -14.96 5.46
C THR A 117 4.43 -14.14 5.52
N ALA A 118 3.29 -14.76 5.19
CA ALA A 118 2.00 -14.09 5.36
C ALA A 118 1.71 -13.72 6.82
N LYS A 119 2.16 -14.55 7.76
CA LYS A 119 2.04 -14.29 9.20
C LYS A 119 2.90 -13.09 9.61
N ASP A 120 4.16 -13.06 9.19
CA ASP A 120 5.07 -11.94 9.48
C ASP A 120 4.51 -10.62 8.94
N CYS A 121 4.10 -10.60 7.66
CA CYS A 121 3.49 -9.44 7.03
C CYS A 121 2.25 -8.94 7.79
N LYS A 122 1.43 -9.86 8.34
CA LYS A 122 0.21 -9.51 9.07
C LYS A 122 0.52 -8.93 10.45
N LEU A 123 1.53 -9.47 11.13
CA LEU A 123 1.93 -9.03 12.48
C LEU A 123 2.66 -7.68 12.45
N SER A 124 3.50 -7.44 11.43
CA SER A 124 4.25 -6.19 11.27
C SER A 124 3.49 -5.13 10.47
N MET A 125 2.19 -5.32 10.24
CA MET A 125 1.39 -4.47 9.37
C MET A 125 1.05 -3.15 10.07
N LEU A 126 1.32 -2.03 9.42
CA LEU A 126 0.90 -0.71 9.91
C LEU A 126 -0.28 -0.22 9.09
N ILE A 127 -1.21 0.48 9.73
CA ILE A 127 -2.41 1.02 9.08
C ILE A 127 -2.49 2.50 9.41
N TRP A 128 -2.44 3.34 8.38
CA TRP A 128 -2.81 4.75 8.48
C TRP A 128 -4.25 4.90 8.02
N LYS A 129 -5.17 4.99 8.98
CA LYS A 129 -6.60 5.12 8.73
C LYS A 129 -6.95 6.56 8.40
N TRP A 130 -7.75 6.78 7.36
CA TRP A 130 -8.27 8.09 6.99
C TRP A 130 -9.63 8.29 7.65
N ILE A 131 -9.59 8.61 8.94
CA ILE A 131 -10.77 9.01 9.72
C ILE A 131 -11.13 10.47 9.43
N ASP A 132 -12.29 10.93 9.91
CA ASP A 132 -12.67 12.33 9.79
C ASP A 132 -11.61 13.24 10.41
N GLY A 133 -11.23 14.31 9.71
CA GLY A 133 -10.10 15.19 10.07
C GLY A 133 -8.76 14.83 9.42
N VAL A 134 -8.57 13.60 8.91
CA VAL A 134 -7.37 13.26 8.14
C VAL A 134 -7.48 13.81 6.71
N LYS A 135 -6.72 14.87 6.42
CA LYS A 135 -6.69 15.50 5.10
C LYS A 135 -5.66 14.85 4.19
N VAL A 136 -6.15 14.18 3.14
CA VAL A 136 -5.33 13.50 2.11
C VAL A 136 -5.60 13.98 0.70
N HIS A 137 -6.64 14.78 0.51
CA HIS A 137 -6.99 15.42 -0.76
C HIS A 137 -7.28 16.92 -0.53
N PRO A 138 -6.86 17.83 -1.43
CA PRO A 138 -7.01 19.28 -1.25
C PRO A 138 -8.46 19.74 -1.05
N GLU A 139 -9.41 19.09 -1.72
CA GLU A 139 -10.85 19.40 -1.64
C GLU A 139 -11.53 18.90 -0.35
N GLN A 140 -10.81 18.25 0.58
CA GLN A 140 -11.36 17.93 1.88
C GLN A 140 -11.42 19.19 2.76
N GLU A 141 -12.63 19.52 3.21
CA GLU A 141 -12.89 20.71 4.03
C GLU A 141 -12.40 20.59 5.47
N ARG A 142 -12.35 19.36 6.02
CA ARG A 142 -11.99 19.09 7.41
C ARG A 142 -10.53 18.68 7.52
N GLU A 143 -9.82 19.33 8.43
CA GLU A 143 -8.45 19.05 8.79
C GLU A 143 -8.31 19.14 10.30
N ASP A 144 -7.82 18.09 10.93
CA ASP A 144 -7.43 18.09 12.33
C ASP A 144 -5.90 18.16 12.41
N PRO A 145 -5.31 19.26 12.94
CA PRO A 145 -3.87 19.41 13.05
C PRO A 145 -3.17 18.35 13.90
N ALA A 146 -3.91 17.64 14.77
CA ALA A 146 -3.35 16.55 15.58
C ALA A 146 -3.19 15.25 14.78
N LEU A 147 -3.82 15.14 13.60
CA LEU A 147 -3.80 13.95 12.77
C LEU A 147 -2.79 14.10 11.63
N LEU A 148 -2.14 12.98 11.27
CA LEU A 148 -1.19 12.93 10.17
C LEU A 148 -1.92 13.14 8.84
N GLY A 149 -1.69 14.28 8.19
CA GLY A 149 -2.16 14.58 6.84
C GLY A 149 -1.24 14.06 5.74
N ARG A 150 -1.68 14.16 4.47
CA ARG A 150 -0.87 13.76 3.29
C ARG A 150 0.48 14.47 3.26
N ASP A 151 0.50 15.79 3.43
CA ASP A 151 1.73 16.56 3.18
C ASP A 151 2.82 16.22 4.20
N GLN A 152 2.44 16.12 5.49
CA GLN A 152 3.32 15.67 6.56
C GLN A 152 3.81 14.22 6.33
N PHE A 153 2.91 13.34 5.88
CA PHE A 153 3.27 11.97 5.53
C PHE A 153 4.27 11.93 4.37
N MET A 154 4.03 12.68 3.29
CA MET A 154 4.89 12.74 2.12
C MET A 154 6.27 13.31 2.46
N GLU A 155 6.33 14.38 3.25
CA GLU A 155 7.59 14.94 3.74
C GLU A 155 8.42 13.89 4.50
N HIS A 156 7.76 13.08 5.35
CA HIS A 156 8.42 12.01 6.07
C HIS A 156 8.96 10.91 5.12
N ILE A 157 8.18 10.50 4.12
CA ILE A 157 8.61 9.50 3.14
C ILE A 157 9.78 10.03 2.29
N HIS A 158 9.76 11.29 1.87
CA HIS A 158 10.86 11.89 1.12
C HIS A 158 12.14 11.95 1.94
N LYS A 159 12.06 12.33 3.22
CA LYS A 159 13.21 12.28 4.14
C LYS A 159 13.80 10.88 4.25
N LEU A 160 12.96 9.84 4.31
CA LEU A 160 13.43 8.45 4.35
C LEU A 160 14.08 8.00 3.04
N SER A 161 13.63 8.51 1.89
CA SER A 161 14.17 8.15 0.58
C SER A 161 15.54 8.80 0.25
N GLN A 162 15.91 9.86 0.98
CA GLN A 162 17.18 10.58 0.80
C GLN A 162 18.34 9.99 1.63
N LEU A 163 18.06 9.05 2.53
CA LEU A 163 19.04 8.30 3.33
C LEU A 163 19.62 7.13 2.52
#